data_AF-K2AAC3-F1
#
_entry.id   AF-K2AAC3-F1
#
_cell.length_a   1.000
_cell.length_b   1.000
_cell.length_c   1.000
_cell.angle_alpha   90.00
_cell.angle_beta   90.00
_cell.angle_gamma   90.00
#
_symmetry.space_group_name_H-M   'P 1'
#
loop_
_entity.id
_entity.type
_entity.pdbx_description
1 polymer ?
#
loop_
_entity_poly.entity_id
_entity_poly.type
_entity_poly.pdbx_seq_one_letter_code
_entity_poly.pdbx_strand_id
1 'polypeptide(L)'
;MQIIENEIIKTLEIFDILELPEVEKIQHIKNLKSALLMDMVAEAFAEKGQGMDDASFTQDDVEDFMADNYDEGEIEEILSRVSRDVVVEYFSKILKNVPEDKLEKVNDILTAKFE
;
A
#
# COMPACT_ATOMS: atom_id res chain seq x y z
N MET A 1 7.83 -0.52 -9.88
CA MET A 1 8.42 -1.74 -9.27
C MET A 1 7.44 -2.91 -9.26
N GLN A 2 7.86 -4.10 -9.70
CA GLN A 2 7.01 -5.30 -9.80
C GLN A 2 6.53 -5.83 -8.43
N ILE A 3 7.33 -5.70 -7.38
CA ILE A 3 7.00 -6.12 -6.01
C ILE A 3 5.76 -5.40 -5.46
N ILE A 4 5.63 -4.10 -5.70
CA ILE A 4 4.47 -3.33 -5.22
C ILE A 4 3.22 -3.68 -6.02
N GLU A 5 3.35 -3.96 -7.32
CA GLU A 5 2.23 -4.42 -8.14
C GLU A 5 1.64 -5.73 -7.61
N ASN A 6 2.49 -6.67 -7.18
CA ASN A 6 2.04 -7.91 -6.54
C ASN A 6 1.23 -7.65 -5.26
N GLU A 7 1.63 -6.65 -4.47
CA GLU A 7 0.92 -6.26 -3.26
C GLU A 7 -0.45 -5.64 -3.57
N ILE A 8 -0.52 -4.79 -4.59
CA ILE A 8 -1.78 -4.22 -5.06
C ILE A 8 -2.72 -5.32 -5.58
N ILE A 9 -2.20 -6.32 -6.30
CA ILE A 9 -3.02 -7.43 -6.84
C ILE A 9 -3.79 -8.14 -5.73
N LYS A 10 -3.22 -8.30 -4.53
CA LYS A 10 -3.89 -8.92 -3.38
C LYS A 10 -5.19 -8.19 -3.00
N THR A 11 -5.23 -6.88 -3.22
CA THR A 11 -6.35 -5.99 -2.86
C THR A 11 -7.45 -5.88 -3.92
N LEU A 12 -7.21 -6.34 -5.16
CA LEU A 12 -8.19 -6.18 -6.25
C LEU A 12 -9.54 -6.85 -5.95
N GLU A 13 -9.51 -8.01 -5.31
CA GLU A 13 -10.70 -8.75 -4.89
C GLU A 13 -11.58 -7.92 -3.92
N ILE A 14 -10.96 -7.06 -3.11
CA ILE A 14 -11.68 -6.18 -2.19
C ILE A 14 -12.47 -5.13 -3.00
N PHE A 15 -11.86 -4.55 -4.04
CA PHE A 15 -12.55 -3.60 -4.91
C PHE A 15 -13.71 -4.23 -5.69
N ASP A 16 -13.62 -5.52 -6.00
CA ASP A 16 -14.71 -6.28 -6.62
C ASP A 16 -15.88 -6.47 -5.66
N ILE A 17 -15.63 -6.80 -4.39
CA ILE A 17 -16.68 -6.91 -3.35
C ILE A 17 -17.38 -5.57 -3.10
N LEU A 18 -16.61 -4.48 -3.11
CA LEU A 18 -17.14 -3.14 -2.95
C LEU A 18 -17.96 -2.68 -4.15
N GLU A 19 -17.89 -3.39 -5.27
CA GLU A 19 -18.58 -3.06 -6.53
C GLU A 19 -18.24 -1.64 -7.03
N LEU A 20 -16.99 -1.22 -6.82
CA LEU A 20 -16.55 0.12 -7.21
C LEU A 20 -16.55 0.25 -8.75
N PRO A 21 -16.94 1.41 -9.30
CA PRO A 21 -16.73 1.71 -10.71
C PRO A 21 -15.25 1.60 -11.11
N GLU A 22 -14.95 1.18 -12.33
CA GLU A 22 -13.57 0.99 -12.81
C GLU A 22 -12.71 2.27 -12.65
N VAL A 23 -13.31 3.44 -12.89
CA VAL A 23 -12.66 4.74 -12.70
C VAL A 23 -12.24 4.95 -11.23
N GLU A 24 -13.07 4.54 -10.27
CA GLU A 24 -12.74 4.61 -8.84
C GLU A 24 -11.68 3.57 -8.48
N LYS A 25 -11.78 2.34 -9.02
CA LYS A 25 -10.75 1.30 -8.79
C LYS A 25 -9.37 1.77 -9.21
N ILE A 26 -9.24 2.40 -10.38
CA ILE A 26 -7.96 2.93 -10.87
C ILE A 26 -7.42 4.01 -9.91
N GLN A 27 -8.28 4.90 -9.41
CA GLN A 27 -7.87 5.91 -8.45
C GLN A 27 -7.45 5.29 -7.11
N HIS A 28 -8.17 4.27 -6.64
CA HIS A 28 -7.83 3.57 -5.39
C HIS A 28 -6.50 2.83 -5.50
N ILE A 29 -6.26 2.14 -6.62
CA ILE A 29 -4.98 1.51 -6.93
C ILE A 29 -3.84 2.53 -6.88
N LYS A 30 -4.01 3.69 -7.53
CA LYS A 30 -3.00 4.76 -7.53
C LYS A 30 -2.74 5.26 -6.11
N ASN A 31 -3.79 5.53 -5.35
CA ASN A 31 -3.67 6.05 -3.98
C ASN A 31 -3.00 5.03 -3.05
N LEU A 32 -3.35 3.74 -3.17
CA LEU A 32 -2.75 2.69 -2.36
C LEU A 32 -1.27 2.48 -2.71
N LYS A 33 -0.93 2.52 -4.01
CA LYS A 33 0.47 2.48 -4.45
C LYS A 33 1.28 3.63 -3.85
N SER A 34 0.76 4.85 -3.91
CA SER A 34 1.41 6.01 -3.29
C SER A 34 1.55 5.86 -1.78
N ALA A 35 0.53 5.36 -1.08
CA ALA A 35 0.61 5.13 0.36
C ALA A 35 1.69 4.11 0.74
N LEU A 36 1.75 2.98 0.03
CA LEU A 36 2.79 1.96 0.25
C LEU A 36 4.19 2.53 0.04
N LEU A 37 4.41 3.27 -1.05
CA LEU A 37 5.71 3.87 -1.36
C LEU A 37 6.15 4.87 -0.28
N MET A 38 5.25 5.72 0.19
CA MET A 38 5.55 6.71 1.23
C MET A 38 5.96 6.04 2.55
N ASP A 39 5.24 5.00 2.97
CA ASP A 39 5.54 4.29 4.21
C ASP A 39 6.80 3.44 4.09
N MET A 40 7.04 2.81 2.93
CA MET A 40 8.30 2.10 2.65
C MET A 40 9.49 3.05 2.77
N VAL A 41 9.39 4.25 2.22
CA VAL A 41 10.45 5.24 2.33
C VAL A 41 10.59 5.74 3.75
N ALA A 42 9.50 6.02 4.46
CA ALA A 42 9.56 6.43 5.86
C ALA A 42 10.29 5.39 6.72
N GLU A 43 10.00 4.10 6.52
CA GLU A 43 10.69 2.98 7.18
C GLU A 43 12.17 2.92 6.78
N ALA A 44 12.48 3.01 5.49
CA ALA A 44 13.86 3.03 4.97
C ALA A 44 14.71 4.19 5.54
N PHE A 45 14.12 5.39 5.65
CA PHE A 45 14.76 6.55 6.27
C PHE A 45 14.98 6.35 7.77
N ALA A 46 13.99 5.79 8.47
CA ALA A 46 14.11 5.47 9.90
C ALA A 46 15.24 4.47 10.17
N GLU A 47 15.40 3.44 9.34
CA GLU A 47 16.50 2.46 9.45
C GLU A 47 17.89 3.07 9.27
N LYS A 48 18.05 4.00 8.32
CA LYS A 48 19.33 4.65 8.04
C LYS A 48 19.61 5.84 8.97
N GLY A 49 18.69 6.16 9.88
CA GLY A 49 18.81 7.30 10.80
C GLY A 49 18.82 8.66 10.10
N GLN A 50 18.27 8.73 8.87
CA GLN A 50 18.13 9.97 8.12
C GLN A 50 16.70 10.47 8.30
N GLY A 51 16.53 11.74 8.67
CA GLY A 51 15.21 12.37 8.68
C GLY A 51 14.74 12.65 7.26
N MET A 52 13.46 12.43 6.95
CA MET A 52 12.83 13.04 5.79
C MET A 52 12.80 14.56 6.01
N ASP A 53 13.89 15.25 5.69
CA ASP A 53 13.94 16.71 5.73
C ASP A 53 13.13 17.26 4.55
N ASP A 54 11.85 17.58 4.79
CA ASP A 54 10.96 18.50 4.03
C ASP A 54 11.01 18.43 2.49
N ALA A 55 11.42 17.30 1.93
CA ALA A 55 11.50 17.08 0.49
C ALA A 55 10.15 16.54 0.01
N SER A 56 9.52 17.27 -0.91
CA SER A 56 8.36 16.78 -1.63
C SER A 56 8.82 15.71 -2.63
N PHE A 57 8.84 14.45 -2.21
CA PHE A 57 9.14 13.35 -3.12
C PHE A 57 7.93 13.06 -4.02
N THR A 58 8.16 12.93 -5.31
CA THR A 58 7.19 12.32 -6.21
C THR A 58 7.25 10.80 -6.09
N GLN A 59 6.25 10.10 -6.65
CA GLN A 59 6.24 8.64 -6.69
C GLN A 59 7.48 8.08 -7.39
N ASP A 60 7.92 8.72 -8.47
CA ASP A 60 9.07 8.29 -9.25
C ASP A 60 10.37 8.51 -8.45
N ASP A 61 10.50 9.64 -7.75
CA ASP A 61 11.67 9.91 -6.89
C ASP A 61 11.83 8.86 -5.77
N VAL A 62 10.70 8.38 -5.24
CA VAL A 62 10.67 7.32 -4.22
C VAL A 62 11.06 5.98 -4.82
N GLU A 63 10.48 5.60 -5.96
CA GLU A 63 10.82 4.33 -6.63
C GLU A 63 12.33 4.30 -7.00
N ASP A 64 12.86 5.41 -7.53
CA ASP A 64 14.28 5.55 -7.86
C ASP A 64 15.17 5.49 -6.60
N PHE A 65 14.79 6.21 -5.53
CA PHE A 65 15.54 6.15 -4.26
C PHE A 65 15.63 4.74 -3.71
N MET A 66 14.52 4.00 -3.69
CA MET A 66 14.50 2.63 -3.18
C MET A 66 15.38 1.72 -4.03
N ALA A 67 15.26 1.80 -5.36
CA ALA A 67 16.05 0.97 -6.29
C ALA A 67 17.55 1.30 -6.28
N ASP A 68 17.94 2.55 -6.02
CA ASP A 68 19.34 2.97 -5.96
C ASP A 68 20.03 2.60 -4.65
N ASN A 69 19.28 2.47 -3.54
CA ASN A 69 19.84 2.33 -2.19
C ASN A 69 19.62 0.96 -1.56
N TYR A 70 18.70 0.15 -2.10
CA TYR A 70 18.31 -1.15 -1.55
C TYR A 70 18.24 -2.19 -2.66
N ASP A 71 18.62 -3.42 -2.33
CA ASP A 71 18.38 -4.54 -3.23
C ASP A 71 16.93 -5.03 -3.21
N GLU A 72 16.57 -5.88 -4.16
CA GLU A 72 15.20 -6.39 -4.30
C GLU A 72 14.69 -7.09 -3.03
N GLY A 73 15.56 -7.81 -2.31
CA GLY A 73 15.21 -8.51 -1.07
C GLY A 73 15.01 -7.57 0.11
N GLU A 74 15.86 -6.54 0.25
CA GLU A 74 15.71 -5.48 1.25
C GLU A 74 14.39 -4.71 1.04
N ILE A 75 14.06 -4.41 -0.23
CA ILE A 75 12.79 -3.77 -0.59
C ILE A 75 11.60 -4.66 -0.23
N GLU A 76 11.65 -5.96 -0.49
CA GLU A 76 10.61 -6.90 -0.07
C GLU A 76 10.44 -6.94 1.44
N GLU A 77 11.55 -6.93 2.19
CA GLU A 77 11.52 -6.92 3.65
C GLU A 77 10.87 -5.64 4.18
N ILE A 78 11.25 -4.48 3.65
CA ILE A 78 10.64 -3.19 4.01
C ILE A 78 9.14 -3.18 3.68
N LEU A 79 8.77 -3.63 2.47
CA LEU A 79 7.37 -3.72 2.06
C LEU A 79 6.57 -4.65 2.99
N SER A 80 7.14 -5.81 3.36
CA SER A 80 6.45 -6.77 4.22
C SER A 80 6.11 -6.20 5.60
N ARG A 81 6.94 -5.27 6.10
CA ARG A 81 6.74 -4.62 7.41
C ARG A 81 5.65 -3.56 7.37
N VAL A 82 5.55 -2.81 6.26
CA VAL A 82 4.61 -1.68 6.16
C VAL A 82 3.28 -2.05 5.48
N SER A 83 3.28 -3.08 4.61
CA SER A 83 2.14 -3.39 3.74
C SER A 83 0.84 -3.58 4.50
N ARG A 84 0.87 -4.38 5.58
CA ARG A 84 -0.30 -4.66 6.39
C ARG A 84 -0.92 -3.39 6.95
N ASP A 85 -0.12 -2.57 7.61
CA ASP A 85 -0.60 -1.38 8.30
C ASP A 85 -1.16 -0.35 7.30
N VAL A 86 -0.45 -0.15 6.18
CA VAL A 86 -0.92 0.70 5.08
C VAL A 86 -2.25 0.22 4.52
N VAL A 87 -2.36 -1.06 4.17
CA VAL A 87 -3.55 -1.63 3.53
C VAL A 87 -4.75 -1.58 4.48
N VAL A 88 -4.56 -1.99 5.74
CA VAL A 88 -5.62 -1.96 6.76
C VAL A 88 -6.07 -0.52 7.04
N GLU A 89 -5.13 0.41 7.21
CA GLU A 89 -5.46 1.82 7.43
C GLU A 89 -6.20 2.39 6.21
N TYR A 90 -5.74 2.09 5.00
CA TYR A 90 -6.37 2.54 3.76
C TYR A 90 -7.83 2.08 3.67
N PHE A 91 -8.09 0.78 3.85
CA PHE A 91 -9.43 0.24 3.79
C PHE A 91 -10.31 0.75 4.94
N SER A 92 -9.76 0.94 6.15
CA SER A 92 -10.50 1.55 7.28
C SER A 92 -11.08 2.94 6.95
N LYS A 93 -10.40 3.71 6.07
CA LYS A 93 -10.84 5.04 5.65
C LYS A 93 -11.98 4.97 4.63
N ILE A 94 -11.93 4.01 3.71
CA ILE A 94 -12.91 3.91 2.61
C ILE A 94 -14.14 3.05 2.96
N LEU A 95 -14.05 2.17 3.96
CA LEU A 95 -15.14 1.29 4.40
C LEU A 95 -16.20 1.97 5.30
N LYS A 96 -16.03 3.26 5.66
CA LYS A 96 -16.86 3.95 6.68
C LYS A 96 -18.37 3.95 6.43
N ASN A 97 -18.80 3.83 5.17
CA ASN A 97 -20.21 3.86 4.77
C ASN A 97 -20.62 2.62 3.94
N VAL A 98 -19.86 1.52 4.08
CA VAL A 98 -20.09 0.29 3.31
C VAL A 98 -21.11 -0.59 4.05
N PRO A 99 -22.02 -1.27 3.34
CA PRO A 99 -22.93 -2.26 3.92
C PRO A 99 -22.21 -3.33 4.75
N GLU A 100 -22.83 -3.76 5.85
CA GLU A 100 -22.24 -4.70 6.82
C GLU A 100 -21.84 -6.05 6.17
N ASP A 101 -22.65 -6.55 5.22
CA ASP A 101 -22.38 -7.78 4.48
C ASP A 101 -21.15 -7.70 3.57
N LYS A 102 -20.83 -6.51 3.06
CA LYS A 102 -19.61 -6.26 2.30
C LYS A 102 -18.42 -6.06 3.24
N LEU A 103 -18.63 -5.38 4.36
CA LEU A 103 -17.59 -5.12 5.35
C LEU A 103 -17.04 -6.42 5.96
N GLU A 104 -17.91 -7.39 6.26
CA GLU A 104 -17.50 -8.73 6.74
C GLU A 104 -16.58 -9.42 5.73
N LYS A 105 -16.98 -9.48 4.45
CA LYS A 105 -16.16 -10.11 3.39
C LYS A 105 -14.83 -9.40 3.16
N VAL A 106 -14.81 -8.07 3.27
CA VAL A 106 -13.57 -7.30 3.14
C VAL A 106 -12.62 -7.64 4.30
N ASN A 107 -13.14 -7.71 5.53
CA ASN A 107 -12.35 -8.08 6.70
C ASN A 107 -11.78 -9.50 6.60
N ASP A 108 -12.56 -10.46 6.07
CA ASP A 108 -12.07 -11.82 5.83
C ASP A 108 -10.87 -11.84 4.88
N ILE A 109 -10.90 -11.05 3.80
CA ILE A 109 -9.77 -10.95 2.86
C ILE A 109 -8.57 -10.26 3.49
N LEU A 110 -8.80 -9.14 4.21
CA LEU A 110 -7.72 -8.42 4.89
C LEU A 110 -7.00 -9.34 5.88
N THR A 111 -7.75 -10.12 6.65
CA THR A 111 -7.21 -11.12 7.56
C THR A 111 -6.46 -12.21 6.80
N ALA A 112 -7.07 -12.83 5.79
CA ALA A 112 -6.47 -13.98 5.10
C ALA A 112 -5.21 -13.65 4.28
N LYS A 113 -5.05 -12.40 3.83
CA LYS A 113 -3.93 -12.00 2.95
C LYS A 113 -2.87 -11.15 3.63
N PHE A 114 -3.18 -10.54 4.77
CA PHE A 114 -2.29 -9.59 5.46
C PHE A 114 -2.14 -9.85 6.97
N GLU A 115 -2.80 -10.86 7.56
CA GLU A 115 -2.53 -11.37 8.93
C GLU A 115 -2.00 -12.81 8.92
#